data_AF-A0A1Q4BC17-F1
#
_entry.id   AF-A0A1Q4BC17-F1
#
_cell.length_a   1.000
_cell.length_b   1.000
_cell.length_c   1.000
_cell.angle_alpha   90.00
_cell.angle_beta   90.00
_cell.angle_gamma   90.00
#
_symmetry.space_group_name_H-M   'P 1'
#
loop_
_entity.id
_entity.type
_entity.pdbx_description
1 polymer ?
#
loop_
_entity_poly.entity_id
_entity_poly.type
_entity_poly.pdbx_seq_one_letter_code
_entity_poly.pdbx_strand_id
1 'polypeptide(L)'
;MQSAEVGHASRDLLEWGAPLIIDRINEHYFTLLRAHPDVARPLAQYHYRMWKFLLDGHADEAASLRRELVNLARLAGCAESDLDDVDRLVLVELMQVVMARFNRSPTVACDYSLTLVDAASGLAHARLVAA
;
A
#
# COMPACT_ATOMS: atom_id res chain seq x y z
N MET A 1 11.72 -23.13 8.91
CA MET A 1 10.29 -23.39 8.59
C MET A 1 9.46 -22.11 8.50
N GLN A 2 9.84 -21.03 9.20
CA GLN A 2 9.12 -19.75 9.31
C GLN A 2 8.94 -18.96 7.99
N SER A 3 9.84 -19.09 7.01
CA SER A 3 9.77 -18.34 5.74
C SER A 3 8.62 -18.78 4.81
N ALA A 4 8.16 -20.03 4.92
CA ALA A 4 7.08 -20.54 4.07
C ALA A 4 5.68 -20.05 4.54
N GLU A 5 5.50 -19.86 5.85
CA GLU A 5 4.26 -19.36 6.44
C GLU A 5 4.07 -17.86 6.15
N VAL A 6 5.14 -17.07 6.24
CA VAL A 6 5.11 -15.62 5.91
C VAL A 6 4.79 -15.39 4.43
N GLY A 7 5.36 -16.19 3.52
CA GLY A 7 5.07 -16.11 2.09
C GLY A 7 3.62 -16.50 1.73
N HIS A 8 2.95 -17.31 2.57
CA HIS A 8 1.55 -17.66 2.39
C HIS A 8 0.63 -16.52 2.83
N ALA A 9 0.88 -15.93 4.01
CA ALA A 9 0.09 -14.81 4.54
C ALA A 9 0.16 -13.57 3.65
N SER A 10 1.35 -13.26 3.10
CA SER A 10 1.58 -12.18 2.13
C SER A 10 0.73 -12.34 0.86
N ARG A 11 0.82 -13.49 0.20
CA ARG A 11 0.06 -13.76 -1.02
C ARG A 11 -1.45 -13.75 -0.79
N ASP A 12 -1.90 -14.36 0.30
CA ASP A 12 -3.30 -14.39 0.66
C ASP A 12 -3.82 -12.99 0.99
N LEU A 13 -3.07 -12.20 1.77
CA LEU A 13 -3.39 -10.80 2.06
C LEU A 13 -3.49 -9.97 0.79
N LEU A 14 -2.58 -10.15 -0.17
CA LEU A 14 -2.67 -9.47 -1.45
C LEU A 14 -3.93 -9.88 -2.22
N GLU A 15 -4.29 -11.16 -2.22
CA GLU A 15 -5.46 -11.69 -2.95
C GLU A 15 -6.77 -11.06 -2.45
N TRP A 16 -7.02 -11.08 -1.13
CA TRP A 16 -8.25 -10.50 -0.59
C TRP A 16 -8.17 -9.00 -0.31
N GLY A 17 -6.97 -8.47 -0.09
CA GLY A 17 -6.72 -7.06 0.25
C GLY A 17 -6.63 -6.15 -0.97
N ALA A 18 -6.29 -6.67 -2.15
CA ALA A 18 -6.15 -5.88 -3.37
C ALA A 18 -7.35 -4.97 -3.67
N PRO A 19 -8.62 -5.43 -3.59
CA PRO A 19 -9.78 -4.55 -3.80
C PRO A 19 -9.82 -3.37 -2.81
N LEU A 20 -9.51 -3.61 -1.53
CA LEU A 20 -9.51 -2.57 -0.49
C LEU A 20 -8.44 -1.50 -0.76
N ILE A 21 -7.25 -1.94 -1.17
CA ILE A 21 -6.14 -1.07 -1.53
C ILE A 21 -6.53 -0.22 -2.74
N ILE A 22 -7.06 -0.86 -3.79
CA ILE A 22 -7.50 -0.18 -5.02
C ILE A 22 -8.57 0.85 -4.71
N ASP A 23 -9.56 0.50 -3.88
CA ASP A 23 -10.66 1.39 -3.52
C ASP A 23 -10.15 2.63 -2.77
N ARG A 24 -9.30 2.46 -1.75
CA ARG A 24 -8.73 3.59 -0.98
C ARG A 24 -7.84 4.49 -1.82
N ILE A 25 -6.99 3.89 -2.65
CA ILE A 25 -6.12 4.64 -3.55
C ILE A 25 -6.95 5.44 -4.58
N ASN A 26 -7.93 4.80 -5.20
CA ASN A 26 -8.80 5.46 -6.18
C ASN A 26 -9.62 6.57 -5.53
N GLU A 27 -10.29 6.29 -4.42
CA GLU A 27 -11.09 7.28 -3.69
C GLU A 27 -10.27 8.54 -3.39
N HIS A 28 -9.04 8.37 -2.91
CA HIS A 28 -8.15 9.49 -2.63
C HIS A 28 -7.76 10.25 -3.91
N TYR A 29 -7.16 9.59 -4.91
CA TYR A 29 -6.67 10.29 -6.10
C TYR A 29 -7.79 10.91 -6.93
N PHE A 30 -8.94 10.26 -7.08
CA PHE A 30 -10.08 10.83 -7.81
C PHE A 30 -10.76 11.98 -7.05
N THR A 31 -10.61 12.04 -5.73
CA THR A 31 -11.03 13.20 -4.93
C THR A 31 -10.03 14.35 -5.08
N LEU A 32 -8.73 14.07 -4.90
CA LEU A 32 -7.64 15.04 -4.96
C LEU A 32 -7.54 15.70 -6.34
N LEU A 33 -7.59 14.88 -7.40
CA LEU A 33 -7.44 15.29 -8.80
C LEU A 33 -8.77 15.22 -9.54
N ARG A 34 -9.86 15.62 -8.88
CA ARG A 34 -11.22 15.60 -9.46
C ARG A 34 -11.31 16.31 -10.81
N ALA A 35 -10.57 17.40 -10.98
CA ALA A 35 -10.53 18.17 -12.23
C ALA A 35 -9.68 17.51 -13.33
N HIS A 36 -8.83 16.54 -12.98
CA HIS A 36 -7.86 15.87 -13.86
C HIS A 36 -7.91 14.33 -13.69
N PRO A 37 -9.06 13.70 -13.98
CA PRO A 37 -9.25 12.26 -13.78
C PRO A 37 -8.33 11.38 -14.65
N ASP A 38 -7.86 11.92 -15.76
CA ASP A 38 -6.85 11.36 -16.66
C ASP A 38 -5.46 11.29 -16.02
N VAL A 39 -5.14 12.19 -15.08
CA VAL A 39 -3.92 12.18 -14.27
C VAL A 39 -4.10 11.32 -13.00
N ALA A 40 -5.30 11.35 -12.41
CA ALA A 40 -5.64 10.57 -11.21
C ALA A 40 -5.42 9.06 -11.41
N ARG A 41 -5.88 8.53 -12.56
CA ARG A 41 -5.84 7.08 -12.83
C ARG A 41 -4.42 6.51 -12.91
N PRO A 42 -3.47 7.08 -13.69
CA PRO A 42 -2.09 6.62 -13.69
C PRO A 42 -1.44 6.67 -12.31
N LEU A 43 -1.62 7.75 -11.55
CA LEU A 43 -1.07 7.85 -10.19
C LEU A 43 -1.61 6.75 -9.27
N ALA A 44 -2.91 6.49 -9.32
CA ALA A 44 -3.54 5.41 -8.57
C ALA A 44 -2.95 4.03 -8.95
N GLN A 45 -2.76 3.77 -10.25
CA GLN A 45 -2.18 2.51 -10.72
C GLN A 45 -0.72 2.32 -10.27
N TYR A 46 0.11 3.37 -10.35
CA TYR A 46 1.49 3.33 -9.85
C TYR A 46 1.51 3.09 -8.34
N HIS A 47 0.65 3.78 -7.60
CA HIS A 47 0.56 3.65 -6.15
C HIS A 47 0.12 2.23 -5.73
N TYR A 48 -0.87 1.66 -6.41
CA TYR A 48 -1.30 0.28 -6.18
C TYR A 48 -0.17 -0.72 -6.49
N ARG A 49 0.56 -0.53 -7.59
CA ARG A 49 1.67 -1.40 -7.95
C ARG A 49 2.81 -1.37 -6.91
N MET A 50 3.09 -0.20 -6.34
CA MET A 50 4.02 -0.07 -5.22
C MET A 50 3.55 -0.89 -4.01
N TRP A 51 2.26 -0.77 -3.65
CA TRP A 51 1.65 -1.55 -2.57
C TRP A 51 1.72 -3.06 -2.80
N LYS A 52 1.54 -3.52 -4.04
CA LYS A 52 1.74 -4.92 -4.40
C LYS A 52 3.16 -5.39 -4.08
N PHE A 53 4.18 -4.63 -4.50
CA PHE A 53 5.57 -4.99 -4.21
C PHE A 53 5.88 -4.97 -2.71
N LEU A 54 5.33 -4.01 -1.95
CA LEU A 54 5.48 -3.99 -0.49
C LEU A 54 4.92 -5.25 0.16
N LEU A 55 3.73 -5.67 -0.25
CA LEU A 55 3.09 -6.86 0.30
C LEU A 55 3.79 -8.15 -0.14
N ASP A 56 4.32 -8.21 -1.36
CA ASP A 56 5.09 -9.36 -1.88
C ASP A 56 6.55 -9.41 -1.33
N GLY A 57 6.98 -8.43 -0.52
CA GLY A 57 8.32 -8.39 0.08
C GLY A 57 9.43 -7.83 -0.82
N HIS A 58 9.05 -7.15 -1.91
CA HIS A 58 9.93 -6.55 -2.91
C HIS A 58 10.20 -5.06 -2.61
N ALA A 59 10.95 -4.80 -1.53
CA ALA A 59 11.16 -3.46 -1.00
C ALA A 59 11.92 -2.53 -1.96
N ASP A 60 12.87 -3.05 -2.73
CA ASP A 60 13.68 -2.27 -3.67
C ASP A 60 12.84 -1.80 -4.87
N GLU A 61 11.99 -2.68 -5.41
CA GLU A 61 11.04 -2.35 -6.46
C GLU A 61 10.00 -1.33 -5.97
N ALA A 62 9.52 -1.48 -4.73
CA ALA A 62 8.64 -0.50 -4.10
C ALA A 62 9.31 0.86 -3.94
N ALA A 63 10.58 0.91 -3.51
CA ALA A 63 11.35 2.15 -3.39
C ALA A 63 11.56 2.83 -4.76
N SER A 64 11.82 2.05 -5.82
CA SER A 64 11.91 2.59 -7.18
C SER A 64 10.60 3.20 -7.64
N LEU A 65 9.48 2.50 -7.44
CA LEU A 65 8.16 3.04 -7.78
C LEU A 65 7.78 4.24 -6.92
N ARG A 66 8.19 4.30 -5.64
CA ARG A 66 7.93 5.46 -4.80
C ARG A 66 8.61 6.72 -5.36
N ARG A 67 9.86 6.62 -5.81
CA ARG A 67 10.56 7.73 -6.50
C ARG A 67 9.80 8.20 -7.74
N GLU A 68 9.38 7.27 -8.58
CA GLU A 68 8.60 7.58 -9.78
C GLU A 68 7.26 8.24 -9.43
N LEU A 69 6.57 7.71 -8.42
CA LEU A 69 5.29 8.23 -7.95
C LEU A 69 5.43 9.65 -7.39
N VAL A 70 6.47 9.94 -6.60
CA VAL A 70 6.76 11.30 -6.09
C VAL A 70 7.01 12.27 -7.25
N ASN A 71 7.77 11.86 -8.27
CA ASN A 71 8.00 12.69 -9.45
C ASN A 71 6.72 12.97 -10.23
N LEU A 72 5.91 11.94 -10.48
CA LEU A 72 4.63 12.08 -11.18
C LEU A 72 3.64 12.95 -10.39
N ALA A 73 3.57 12.76 -9.08
CA ALA A 73 2.72 13.55 -8.19
C ALA A 73 3.12 15.02 -8.18
N ARG A 74 4.43 15.32 -8.14
CA ARG A 74 4.94 16.68 -8.24
C ARG A 74 4.55 17.34 -9.58
N LEU A 75 4.65 16.60 -10.69
CA LEU A 75 4.22 17.09 -12.00
C LEU A 75 2.70 17.33 -12.08
N ALA A 76 1.92 16.55 -11.33
CA ALA A 76 0.48 16.71 -11.19
C ALA A 76 0.08 17.82 -10.19
N GLY A 77 1.05 18.46 -9.52
CA GLY A 77 0.79 19.49 -8.52
C GLY A 77 0.36 18.98 -7.15
N CYS A 78 0.49 17.67 -6.88
CA CYS A 78 0.23 17.09 -5.58
C CYS A 78 1.41 17.32 -4.62
N ALA A 79 1.10 17.47 -3.33
CA ALA A 79 2.09 17.47 -2.28
C ALA A 79 2.52 16.04 -1.93
N GLU A 80 3.75 15.87 -1.44
CA GLU A 80 4.20 14.54 -0.97
C GLU A 80 3.35 14.03 0.21
N SER A 81 2.81 14.93 1.03
CA SER A 81 1.87 14.61 2.10
C SER A 81 0.60 13.91 1.60
N ASP A 82 0.18 14.17 0.36
CA ASP A 82 -1.00 13.52 -0.22
C ASP A 82 -0.73 12.01 -0.43
N LEU A 83 0.50 11.65 -0.81
CA LEU A 83 0.90 10.25 -0.97
C LEU A 83 0.96 9.56 0.39
N ASP A 84 1.51 10.25 1.40
CA ASP A 84 1.58 9.74 2.76
C ASP A 84 0.20 9.56 3.39
N ASP A 85 -0.76 10.40 3.03
CA ASP A 85 -2.15 10.26 3.42
C ASP A 85 -2.77 8.99 2.82
N VAL A 86 -2.55 8.72 1.54
CA VAL A 86 -3.04 7.49 0.88
C VAL A 86 -2.44 6.25 1.53
N ASP A 87 -1.13 6.25 1.75
CA ASP A 87 -0.44 5.12 2.40
C ASP A 87 -1.03 4.80 3.79
N ARG A 88 -1.30 5.85 4.57
CA ARG A 88 -1.90 5.71 5.90
C ARG A 88 -3.32 5.15 5.80
N LEU A 89 -4.12 5.63 4.85
CA LEU A 89 -5.48 5.13 4.62
C LEU A 89 -5.48 3.65 4.26
N VAL A 90 -4.56 3.22 3.39
CA VAL A 90 -4.41 1.81 3.02
C VAL A 90 -4.01 0.95 4.23
N LEU A 91 -2.99 1.35 4.99
CA LEU A 91 -2.56 0.62 6.19
C LEU A 91 -3.68 0.45 7.21
N VAL A 92 -4.39 1.55 7.50
CA VAL A 92 -5.47 1.56 8.49
C VAL A 92 -6.62 0.66 8.04
N GLU A 93 -7.03 0.74 6.77
CA GLU A 93 -8.09 -0.10 6.21
C GLU A 93 -7.73 -1.59 6.33
N LEU A 94 -6.53 -1.98 5.89
CA LEU A 94 -6.10 -3.37 5.95
C LEU A 94 -6.04 -3.87 7.40
N MET A 95 -5.49 -3.07 8.32
CA MET A 95 -5.42 -3.43 9.73
C MET A 95 -6.81 -3.60 10.35
N GLN A 96 -7.73 -2.68 10.07
CA GLN A 96 -9.11 -2.76 10.56
C GLN A 96 -9.81 -4.02 10.04
N VAL A 97 -9.63 -4.36 8.76
CA VAL A 97 -10.21 -5.56 8.17
C VAL A 97 -9.59 -6.82 8.77
N VAL A 98 -8.28 -6.89 8.97
CA VAL A 98 -7.62 -8.02 9.66
C VAL A 98 -8.23 -8.23 11.04
N MET A 99 -8.30 -7.17 11.84
CA MET A 99 -8.82 -7.23 13.21
C MET A 99 -10.30 -7.62 13.24
N ALA A 100 -11.12 -7.11 12.31
CA ALA A 100 -12.54 -7.42 12.24
C ALA A 100 -12.80 -8.84 11.73
N ARG A 101 -12.13 -9.24 10.64
CA ARG A 101 -12.34 -10.52 9.94
C ARG A 101 -11.82 -11.71 10.74
N PHE A 102 -10.68 -11.55 11.43
CA PHE A 102 -10.00 -12.64 12.13
C PHE A 102 -10.08 -12.51 13.66
N ASN A 103 -11.08 -11.79 14.19
CA ASN A 103 -11.26 -11.59 15.64
C ASN A 103 -11.39 -12.90 16.46
N ARG A 104 -11.83 -14.00 15.83
CA ARG A 104 -11.94 -15.33 16.47
C ARG A 104 -10.71 -16.21 16.27
N SER A 105 -9.73 -15.75 15.50
CA SER A 105 -8.52 -16.49 15.16
C SER A 105 -7.28 -15.62 15.43
N PRO A 106 -6.89 -15.42 16.70
CA PRO A 106 -5.81 -14.49 17.07
C PRO A 106 -4.48 -14.79 16.41
N THR A 107 -4.14 -16.07 16.21
CA THR A 107 -2.91 -16.47 15.51
C THR A 107 -2.89 -15.97 14.07
N VAL A 108 -3.99 -16.18 13.34
CA VAL A 108 -4.13 -15.72 11.95
C VAL A 108 -4.11 -14.19 11.88
N ALA A 109 -4.79 -13.51 12.81
CA ALA A 109 -4.74 -12.05 12.90
C ALA A 109 -3.31 -11.54 13.16
N CYS A 110 -2.55 -12.24 14.01
CA CYS A 110 -1.14 -11.93 14.29
C CYS A 110 -0.28 -12.07 13.03
N ASP A 111 -0.45 -13.16 12.27
CA ASP A 111 0.34 -13.42 11.07
C ASP A 111 0.15 -12.32 10.02
N TYR A 112 -1.10 -11.94 9.72
CA TYR A 112 -1.36 -10.80 8.82
C TYR A 112 -0.87 -9.47 9.39
N SER A 113 -0.96 -9.27 10.70
CA SER A 113 -0.46 -8.04 11.34
C SER A 113 1.06 -7.93 11.17
N LEU A 114 1.80 -9.02 11.30
CA LEU A 114 3.24 -9.05 11.04
C LEU A 114 3.55 -8.75 9.57
N THR A 115 2.81 -9.32 8.62
CA THR A 115 2.92 -8.96 7.20
C THR A 115 2.68 -7.47 6.96
N LEU A 116 1.69 -6.86 7.63
CA LEU A 116 1.42 -5.42 7.52
C LEU A 116 2.53 -4.56 8.16
N VAL A 117 3.17 -5.04 9.24
CA VAL A 117 4.34 -4.39 9.85
C VAL A 117 5.54 -4.41 8.91
N ASP A 118 5.78 -5.54 8.23
CA ASP A 118 6.84 -5.66 7.22
C ASP A 118 6.58 -4.70 6.05
N ALA A 119 5.35 -4.64 5.55
CA ALA A 119 4.96 -3.71 4.49
C ALA A 119 5.10 -2.24 4.92
N ALA A 120 4.72 -1.89 6.15
CA ALA A 120 4.91 -0.55 6.70
C ALA A 120 6.39 -0.17 6.85
N SER A 121 7.24 -1.14 7.19
CA SER A 121 8.70 -0.96 7.26
C SER A 121 9.29 -0.76 5.86
N GLY A 122 8.85 -1.55 4.87
CA GLY A 122 9.21 -1.36 3.46
C GLY A 122 8.77 -0.01 2.92
N LEU A 123 7.59 0.47 3.33
CA LEU A 123 7.09 1.80 2.97
C LEU A 123 7.95 2.92 3.56
N ALA A 124 8.33 2.81 4.83
CA ALA A 124 9.22 3.77 5.47
C ALA A 124 10.59 3.81 4.76
N HIS A 125 11.12 2.65 4.38
CA HIS A 125 12.33 2.57 3.56
C HIS A 125 12.16 3.24 2.18
N ALA A 126 11.07 2.94 1.48
CA ALA A 126 10.76 3.52 0.17
C ALA A 126 10.68 5.06 0.22
N ARG A 127 10.13 5.61 1.30
CA ARG A 127 10.10 7.07 1.55
C ARG A 127 11.50 7.65 1.74
N LEU A 128 12.33 7.03 2.58
CA LEU A 128 13.70 7.49 2.82
C LEU A 128 14.57 7.47 1.56
N VAL A 129 14.34 6.51 0.67
CA VAL A 129 15.04 6.38 -0.62
C VAL A 129 14.52 7.36 -1.68
N ALA A 130 13.28 7.85 -1.52
CA ALA A 130 12.64 8.74 -2.46
C ALA A 130 12.76 10.24 -2.13
N ALA A 131 13.07 10.56 -0.87
CA ALA A 131 13.43 11.91 -0.41
C ALA A 131 14.76 12.39 -1.01
#